data_AF-A0A840S3N7-F1
#
_entry.id   AF-A0A840S3N7-F1
#
_cell.length_a   1.000
_cell.length_b   1.000
_cell.length_c   1.000
_cell.angle_alpha   90.00
_cell.angle_beta   90.00
_cell.angle_gamma   90.00
#
_symmetry.space_group_name_H-M   'P 1'
#
loop_
_entity.id
_entity.type
_entity.pdbx_description
1 polymer ?
#
loop_
_entity_poly.entity_id
_entity_poly.type
_entity_poly.pdbx_seq_one_letter_code
_entity_poly.pdbx_strand_id
1 'polypeptide(L)'
;MKNTLTALSLVMGAALPVWAADSQTVAGSCEAKYQAIAAAALKLPYWEFDQTEAGWRQLGACPAEAAQLLERYVAKQAREQRGVRWHLAQTLALSGQAARAADEAQQSIDPHEDPNTTAFSWNSYVQATIAFLRNDRARFDTHYRTHQATVDKHAGNKINFEVLTGLKQCFGRPYKEAYEDCRPAP
;
A
#
# COMPACT_ATOMS: atom_id res chain seq x y z
N MET A 1 -40.37 33.32 51.55
CA MET A 1 -41.62 32.52 51.40
C MET A 1 -42.22 32.80 50.05
N LYS A 2 -42.20 31.80 49.15
CA LYS A 2 -43.27 31.41 48.21
C LYS A 2 -42.68 30.44 47.19
N ASN A 3 -42.99 29.16 47.41
CA ASN A 3 -42.79 28.04 46.51
C ASN A 3 -43.51 28.29 45.17
N THR A 4 -42.93 27.77 44.09
CA THR A 4 -43.74 27.08 43.06
C THR A 4 -42.84 26.11 42.30
N LEU A 5 -43.12 24.82 42.47
CA LEU A 5 -42.60 23.73 41.65
C LEU A 5 -43.20 23.83 40.25
N THR A 6 -42.43 23.48 39.21
CA THR A 6 -43.01 23.09 37.92
C THR A 6 -42.24 21.91 37.33
N ALA A 7 -42.97 20.80 37.31
CA ALA A 7 -42.91 19.60 36.49
C ALA A 7 -41.58 19.15 35.83
N LEU A 8 -41.13 17.99 36.31
CA LEU A 8 -40.40 16.95 35.57
C LEU A 8 -41.02 16.70 34.19
N SER A 9 -40.18 16.66 33.15
CA SER A 9 -40.46 15.89 31.94
C SER A 9 -39.26 14.99 31.68
N LEU A 10 -39.41 13.73 32.07
CA LEU A 10 -38.46 12.65 31.82
C LEU A 10 -38.64 12.21 30.36
N VAL A 11 -37.72 12.58 29.47
CA VAL A 11 -37.63 11.94 28.14
C VAL A 11 -36.71 10.73 28.29
N MET A 12 -37.29 9.54 28.44
CA MET A 12 -36.56 8.29 28.26
C MET A 12 -36.20 8.14 26.79
N GLY A 13 -35.00 8.59 26.43
CA GLY A 13 -34.36 8.20 25.18
C GLY A 13 -33.87 6.76 25.31
N ALA A 14 -34.55 5.81 24.66
CA ALA A 14 -34.02 4.48 24.46
C ALA A 14 -32.81 4.58 23.52
N ALA A 15 -31.60 4.54 24.08
CA ALA A 15 -30.39 4.40 23.30
C ALA A 15 -30.37 2.98 22.71
N LEU A 16 -30.61 2.89 21.39
CA LEU A 16 -30.34 1.65 20.65
C LEU A 16 -28.83 1.36 20.72
N PRO A 17 -28.42 0.10 20.97
CA PRO A 17 -27.02 -0.25 20.95
C PRO A 17 -26.52 -0.20 19.50
N VAL A 18 -25.68 0.79 19.19
CA VAL A 18 -24.91 0.79 17.94
C VAL A 18 -23.91 -0.36 18.03
N TRP A 19 -24.13 -1.40 17.23
CA TRP A 19 -23.18 -2.48 17.05
C TRP A 19 -21.96 -1.95 16.29
N ALA A 20 -20.91 -1.58 17.03
CA ALA A 20 -19.58 -1.34 16.49
C ALA A 20 -18.70 -2.57 16.79
N ALA A 21 -18.93 -3.69 16.11
CA ALA A 21 -18.24 -4.95 16.41
C ALA A 21 -17.32 -5.50 15.29
N ASP A 22 -17.30 -4.93 14.08
CA ASP A 22 -16.58 -5.58 12.96
C ASP A 22 -15.17 -5.05 12.68
N SER A 23 -14.83 -3.81 13.04
CA SER A 23 -13.48 -3.29 12.75
C SER A 23 -12.41 -3.73 13.77
N GLN A 24 -12.81 -4.11 14.98
CA GLN A 24 -11.86 -4.50 16.04
C GLN A 24 -11.39 -5.96 15.91
N THR A 25 -12.20 -6.85 15.33
CA THR A 25 -11.88 -8.27 15.21
C THR A 25 -10.82 -8.55 14.13
N VAL A 26 -10.90 -7.85 12.99
CA VAL A 26 -9.90 -7.96 11.91
C VAL A 26 -8.56 -7.37 12.33
N ALA A 27 -8.55 -6.16 12.91
CA ALA A 27 -7.31 -5.54 13.42
C ALA A 27 -6.66 -6.39 14.52
N GLY A 28 -7.46 -6.95 15.45
CA GLY A 28 -6.98 -7.89 16.45
C GLY A 28 -6.38 -9.17 15.86
N SER A 29 -6.93 -9.66 14.73
CA SER A 29 -6.39 -10.84 14.03
C SER A 29 -5.08 -10.55 13.29
N CYS A 30 -4.95 -9.37 12.68
CA CYS A 30 -3.75 -8.97 11.96
C CYS A 30 -2.56 -8.73 12.90
N GLU A 31 -2.79 -8.03 14.01
CA GLU A 31 -1.78 -7.83 15.04
C GLU A 31 -1.32 -9.16 15.66
N ALA A 32 -2.25 -10.08 15.98
CA ALA A 32 -1.89 -11.39 16.50
C ALA A 32 -1.01 -12.18 15.50
N LYS A 33 -1.33 -12.10 14.21
CA LYS A 33 -0.55 -12.72 13.13
C LYS A 33 0.83 -12.10 13.00
N TYR A 34 0.94 -10.77 13.08
CA TYR A 34 2.21 -10.06 13.11
C TYR A 34 3.10 -10.53 14.27
N GLN A 35 2.56 -10.55 15.49
CA GLN A 35 3.30 -10.95 16.68
C GLN A 35 3.78 -12.40 16.58
N ALA A 36 2.99 -13.29 15.97
CA ALA A 36 3.36 -14.69 15.79
C ALA A 36 4.58 -14.88 14.86
N ILE A 37 4.77 -14.04 13.84
CA ILE A 37 5.76 -14.28 12.78
C ILE A 37 6.97 -13.35 12.84
N ALA A 38 6.82 -12.12 13.34
CA ALA A 38 7.77 -11.04 13.09
C ALA A 38 9.20 -11.36 13.57
N ALA A 39 9.33 -11.99 14.74
CA ALA A 39 10.63 -12.33 15.31
C ALA A 39 11.41 -13.36 14.48
N ALA A 40 10.72 -14.31 13.85
CA ALA A 40 11.31 -15.31 12.96
C ALA A 40 11.60 -14.71 11.58
N ALA A 41 10.61 -14.03 10.98
CA ALA A 41 10.73 -13.43 9.65
C ALA A 41 11.88 -12.42 9.57
N LEU A 42 12.09 -11.59 10.61
CA LEU A 42 13.17 -10.60 10.65
C LEU A 42 14.60 -11.17 10.69
N LYS A 43 14.76 -12.49 10.80
CA LYS A 43 16.06 -13.17 10.77
C LYS A 43 16.33 -13.81 9.40
N LEU A 44 15.35 -13.82 8.50
CA LEU A 44 15.47 -14.47 7.21
C LEU A 44 16.40 -13.69 6.26
N PRO A 45 17.14 -14.40 5.39
CA PRO A 45 17.88 -13.75 4.32
C PRO A 45 16.91 -13.07 3.34
N TYR A 46 17.40 -12.08 2.60
CA TYR A 46 16.59 -11.21 1.72
C TYR A 46 15.59 -11.98 0.86
N TRP A 47 16.08 -12.98 0.13
CA TRP A 47 15.25 -13.73 -0.79
C TRP A 47 14.10 -14.44 -0.09
N GLU A 48 14.38 -15.12 1.03
CA GLU A 48 13.39 -15.86 1.79
C GLU A 48 12.38 -14.91 2.46
N PHE A 49 12.85 -13.78 2.99
CA PHE A 49 12.01 -12.76 3.59
C PHE A 49 11.05 -12.11 2.58
N ASP A 50 11.54 -11.74 1.40
CA ASP A 50 10.82 -10.87 0.47
C ASP A 50 9.98 -11.62 -0.57
N GLN A 51 10.40 -12.84 -0.93
CA GLN A 51 9.85 -13.56 -2.08
C GLN A 51 9.01 -14.78 -1.70
N THR A 52 8.95 -15.14 -0.41
CA THR A 52 8.27 -16.36 0.04
C THR A 52 7.28 -16.11 1.18
N GLU A 53 6.39 -17.07 1.41
CA GLU A 53 5.45 -17.10 2.53
C GLU A 53 6.12 -17.30 3.91
N ALA A 54 7.42 -17.60 3.97
CA ALA A 54 8.14 -17.63 5.24
C ALA A 54 8.38 -16.23 5.82
N GLY A 55 8.36 -15.20 4.96
CA GLY A 55 8.62 -13.82 5.32
C GLY A 55 7.36 -12.97 5.47
N TRP A 56 7.41 -11.73 4.97
CA TRP A 56 6.33 -10.76 5.19
C TRP A 56 5.01 -11.16 4.49
N ARG A 57 5.10 -11.95 3.42
CA ARG A 57 3.94 -12.38 2.62
C ARG A 57 2.93 -13.18 3.43
N GLN A 58 3.40 -13.87 4.47
CA GLN A 58 2.54 -14.59 5.39
C GLN A 58 1.40 -13.72 5.92
N LEU A 59 1.59 -12.40 6.08
CA LEU A 59 0.57 -11.48 6.59
C LEU A 59 -0.64 -11.33 5.66
N GLY A 60 -0.48 -11.50 4.35
CA GLY A 60 -1.58 -11.49 3.38
C GLY A 60 -2.40 -10.19 3.43
N ALA A 61 -3.69 -10.30 3.76
CA ALA A 61 -4.65 -9.19 3.80
C ALA A 61 -4.44 -8.17 4.95
N CYS A 62 -3.30 -8.20 5.63
CA CYS A 62 -2.92 -7.29 6.71
C CYS A 62 -1.81 -6.32 6.24
N PRO A 63 -2.14 -5.34 5.36
CA PRO A 63 -1.11 -4.50 4.73
C PRO A 63 -0.40 -3.56 5.71
N ALA A 64 -1.06 -3.12 6.79
CA ALA A 64 -0.46 -2.24 7.79
C ALA A 64 0.64 -2.95 8.57
N GLU A 65 0.36 -4.16 9.04
CA GLU A 65 1.32 -5.01 9.75
C GLU A 65 2.43 -5.51 8.82
N ALA A 66 2.10 -5.78 7.55
CA ALA A 66 3.09 -6.10 6.54
C ALA A 66 4.07 -4.94 6.33
N ALA A 67 3.56 -3.71 6.21
CA ALA A 67 4.40 -2.52 6.13
C ALA A 67 5.28 -2.36 7.38
N GLN A 68 4.74 -2.60 8.58
CA GLN A 68 5.53 -2.55 9.82
C GLN A 68 6.67 -3.58 9.82
N LEU A 69 6.42 -4.80 9.34
CA LEU A 69 7.44 -5.85 9.26
C LEU A 69 8.52 -5.50 8.21
N LEU A 70 8.10 -5.03 7.04
CA LEU A 70 8.96 -4.58 5.95
C LEU A 70 9.86 -3.41 6.37
N GLU A 71 9.32 -2.41 7.05
CA GLU A 71 10.06 -1.25 7.56
C GLU A 71 11.16 -1.68 8.54
N ARG A 72 10.82 -2.59 9.48
CA ARG A 72 11.81 -3.16 10.41
C ARG A 72 12.88 -3.98 9.70
N TYR A 73 12.54 -4.66 8.60
CA TYR A 73 13.51 -5.43 7.83
C TYR A 73 14.46 -4.50 7.07
N VAL A 74 13.92 -3.51 6.35
CA VAL A 74 14.68 -2.51 5.59
C VAL A 74 15.67 -1.77 6.50
N ALA A 75 15.25 -1.40 7.71
CA ALA A 75 16.11 -0.70 8.67
C ALA A 75 17.35 -1.51 9.13
N LYS A 76 17.34 -2.84 8.97
CA LYS A 76 18.47 -3.71 9.33
C LYS A 76 19.43 -3.96 8.18
N GLN A 77 19.06 -3.62 6.95
CA GLN A 77 19.89 -3.96 5.80
C GLN A 77 21.03 -2.96 5.63
N ALA A 78 22.26 -3.48 5.56
CA ALA A 78 23.45 -2.68 5.31
C ALA A 78 23.57 -2.21 3.85
N ARG A 79 22.87 -2.89 2.94
CA ARG A 79 22.83 -2.55 1.51
C ARG A 79 21.41 -2.24 1.09
N GLU A 80 21.28 -1.29 0.18
CA GLU A 80 20.01 -0.96 -0.42
C GLU A 80 19.44 -2.18 -1.17
N GLN A 81 18.18 -2.49 -0.92
CA GLN A 81 17.45 -3.56 -1.58
C GLN A 81 16.15 -2.98 -2.13
N ARG A 82 16.21 -2.56 -3.40
CA ARG A 82 15.11 -1.86 -4.07
C ARG A 82 13.81 -2.66 -4.08
N GLY A 83 13.88 -3.98 -4.23
CA GLY A 83 12.72 -4.87 -4.25
C GLY A 83 11.90 -4.82 -2.94
N VAL A 84 12.56 -5.01 -1.80
CA VAL A 84 11.86 -4.95 -0.50
C VAL A 84 11.38 -3.53 -0.17
N ARG A 85 12.12 -2.47 -0.56
CA ARG A 85 11.64 -1.08 -0.44
C ARG A 85 10.39 -0.82 -1.29
N TRP A 86 10.35 -1.36 -2.50
CA TRP A 86 9.16 -1.29 -3.35
C TRP A 86 7.96 -2.01 -2.73
N HIS A 87 8.16 -3.19 -2.14
CA HIS A 87 7.08 -3.89 -1.41
C HIS A 87 6.63 -3.12 -0.16
N LEU A 88 7.54 -2.46 0.55
CA LEU A 88 7.19 -1.54 1.65
C LEU A 88 6.30 -0.41 1.14
N ALA A 89 6.67 0.24 0.04
CA ALA A 89 5.87 1.31 -0.56
C ALA A 89 4.46 0.83 -0.94
N GLN A 90 4.33 -0.33 -1.60
CA GLN A 90 3.04 -0.88 -1.98
C GLN A 90 2.18 -1.24 -0.76
N THR A 91 2.74 -1.86 0.28
CA THR A 91 1.98 -2.22 1.50
C THR A 91 1.55 -0.98 2.28
N LEU A 92 2.40 0.06 2.36
CA LEU A 92 2.01 1.37 2.88
C LEU A 92 0.84 1.96 2.08
N ALA A 93 0.90 1.92 0.75
CA ALA A 93 -0.16 2.44 -0.12
C ALA A 93 -1.48 1.66 0.06
N LEU A 94 -1.42 0.33 0.14
CA LEU A 94 -2.57 -0.54 0.41
C LEU A 94 -3.19 -0.28 1.79
N SER A 95 -2.37 0.13 2.78
CA SER A 95 -2.83 0.54 4.12
C SER A 95 -3.36 1.99 4.17
N GLY A 96 -3.40 2.70 3.05
CA GLY A 96 -3.88 4.10 2.96
C GLY A 96 -2.83 5.17 3.27
N GLN A 97 -1.57 4.80 3.51
CA GLN A 97 -0.49 5.73 3.87
C GLN A 97 0.22 6.31 2.63
N ALA A 98 -0.55 6.97 1.76
CA ALA A 98 -0.09 7.37 0.42
C ALA A 98 1.18 8.24 0.40
N ALA A 99 1.29 9.22 1.30
CA ALA A 99 2.47 10.10 1.36
C ALA A 99 3.74 9.30 1.72
N ARG A 100 3.69 8.49 2.77
CA ARG A 100 4.81 7.61 3.17
C ARG A 100 5.16 6.60 2.07
N ALA A 101 4.13 6.03 1.43
CA ALA A 101 4.32 5.11 0.32
C ALA A 101 5.08 5.77 -0.84
N ALA A 102 4.74 7.01 -1.19
CA ALA A 102 5.42 7.75 -2.25
C ALA A 102 6.90 8.00 -1.92
N ASP A 103 7.21 8.29 -0.66
CA ASP A 103 8.57 8.54 -0.20
C ASP A 103 9.42 7.26 -0.20
N GLU A 104 8.87 6.12 0.24
CA GLU A 104 9.56 4.82 0.14
C GLU A 104 9.69 4.33 -1.30
N ALA A 105 8.69 4.56 -2.16
CA ALA A 105 8.76 4.24 -3.58
C ALA A 105 9.89 5.02 -4.26
N GLN A 106 10.10 6.28 -3.88
CA GLN A 106 11.18 7.11 -4.42
C GLN A 106 12.56 6.51 -4.11
N GLN A 107 12.70 5.82 -2.97
CA GLN A 107 13.92 5.11 -2.58
C GLN A 107 14.12 3.76 -3.30
N SER A 108 13.15 3.32 -4.11
CA SER A 108 13.28 2.10 -4.93
C SER A 108 13.66 2.37 -6.39
N ILE A 109 13.84 3.64 -6.76
CA ILE A 109 14.31 4.03 -8.10
C ILE A 109 15.68 3.40 -8.37
N ASP A 110 15.88 2.90 -9.59
CA ASP A 110 17.19 2.44 -10.04
C ASP A 110 17.98 3.62 -10.62
N PRO A 111 19.01 4.15 -9.93
CA PRO A 111 19.81 5.26 -10.45
C PRO A 111 20.64 4.88 -11.67
N HIS A 112 20.74 3.59 -12.00
CA HIS A 112 21.50 3.06 -13.12
C HIS A 112 20.62 2.61 -14.29
N GLU A 113 19.29 2.77 -14.22
CA GLU A 113 18.43 2.51 -15.37
C GLU A 113 18.68 3.56 -16.46
N ASP A 114 19.21 3.11 -17.60
CA ASP A 114 19.27 3.92 -18.81
C ASP A 114 17.96 3.80 -19.60
N PRO A 115 17.15 4.87 -19.68
CA PRO A 115 15.86 4.83 -20.37
C PRO A 115 15.99 4.57 -21.89
N ASN A 116 17.18 4.73 -22.47
CA ASN A 116 17.38 4.54 -23.91
C ASN A 116 17.74 3.09 -24.27
N THR A 117 18.27 2.32 -23.32
CA THR A 117 18.82 0.99 -23.61
C THR A 117 18.17 -0.12 -22.79
N THR A 118 17.52 0.19 -21.66
CA THR A 118 16.89 -0.83 -20.83
C THR A 118 15.55 -1.29 -21.42
N ALA A 119 15.40 -2.61 -21.61
CA ALA A 119 14.14 -3.21 -22.05
C ALA A 119 13.05 -3.17 -20.96
N PHE A 120 13.44 -3.30 -19.68
CA PHE A 120 12.54 -3.23 -18.53
C PHE A 120 12.48 -1.81 -17.96
N SER A 121 11.33 -1.14 -18.08
CA SER A 121 11.18 0.27 -17.69
C SER A 121 10.68 0.41 -16.25
N TRP A 122 11.57 0.11 -15.30
CA TRP A 122 11.26 0.11 -13.88
C TRP A 122 10.94 1.51 -13.36
N ASN A 123 11.79 2.49 -13.66
CA ASN A 123 11.66 3.84 -13.13
C ASN A 123 10.40 4.55 -13.62
N SER A 124 9.96 4.32 -14.87
CA SER A 124 8.72 4.90 -15.36
C SER A 124 7.49 4.34 -14.62
N TYR A 125 7.50 3.06 -14.27
CA TYR A 125 6.45 2.43 -13.46
C TYR A 125 6.41 3.00 -12.04
N VAL A 126 7.56 3.06 -11.38
CA VAL A 126 7.68 3.61 -10.02
C VAL A 126 7.26 5.09 -10.00
N GLN A 127 7.73 5.90 -10.94
CA GLN A 127 7.40 7.33 -10.99
C GLN A 127 5.93 7.61 -11.30
N ALA A 128 5.30 6.81 -12.18
CA ALA A 128 3.86 6.90 -12.38
C ALA A 128 3.10 6.58 -11.08
N THR A 129 3.51 5.53 -10.36
CA THR A 129 2.89 5.17 -9.08
C THR A 129 3.08 6.26 -8.01
N ILE A 130 4.27 6.85 -7.88
CA ILE A 130 4.53 8.00 -7.00
C ILE A 130 3.61 9.16 -7.33
N ALA A 131 3.44 9.48 -8.62
CA ALA A 131 2.57 10.56 -9.06
C ALA A 131 1.10 10.29 -8.72
N PHE A 132 0.62 9.05 -8.85
CA PHE A 132 -0.71 8.65 -8.39
C PHE A 132 -0.86 8.86 -6.87
N LEU A 133 0.10 8.37 -6.07
CA LEU A 133 0.07 8.49 -4.60
C LEU A 133 0.12 9.94 -4.12
N ARG A 134 0.76 10.82 -4.89
CA ARG A 134 0.81 12.28 -4.65
C ARG A 134 -0.36 13.05 -5.29
N ASN A 135 -1.30 12.34 -5.93
CA ASN A 135 -2.42 12.93 -6.67
C ASN A 135 -1.98 13.94 -7.76
N ASP A 136 -0.82 13.73 -8.38
CA ASP A 136 -0.27 14.55 -9.46
C ASP A 136 -0.61 13.92 -10.82
N ARG A 137 -1.74 14.36 -11.38
CA ARG A 137 -2.26 13.80 -12.63
C ARG A 137 -1.34 14.05 -13.83
N ALA A 138 -0.72 15.22 -13.90
CA ALA A 138 0.13 15.59 -15.04
C ALA A 138 1.41 14.76 -15.07
N ARG A 139 2.06 14.56 -13.92
CA ARG A 139 3.22 13.67 -13.82
C ARG A 139 2.85 12.22 -14.05
N PHE A 140 1.69 11.78 -13.55
CA PHE A 140 1.20 10.44 -13.80
C PHE A 140 1.05 10.17 -15.30
N ASP A 141 0.34 11.03 -16.04
CA ASP A 141 0.11 10.84 -17.48
C ASP A 141 1.41 10.91 -18.31
N THR A 142 2.42 11.60 -17.80
CA THR A 142 3.76 11.62 -18.42
C THR A 142 4.43 10.26 -18.29
N HIS A 143 4.57 9.76 -17.06
CA HIS A 143 5.24 8.47 -16.81
C HIS A 143 4.43 7.27 -17.31
N TYR A 144 3.10 7.35 -17.30
CA TYR A 144 2.21 6.37 -17.93
C TYR A 144 2.54 6.20 -19.41
N ARG A 145 2.63 7.29 -20.17
CA ARG A 145 2.96 7.24 -21.60
C ARG A 145 4.38 6.75 -21.85
N THR A 146 5.34 7.15 -21.01
CA THR A 146 6.70 6.61 -21.06
C THR A 146 6.70 5.09 -20.88
N HIS A 147 6.00 4.57 -19.87
CA HIS A 147 5.92 3.13 -19.63
C HIS A 147 5.19 2.40 -20.76
N GLN A 148 4.09 2.97 -21.26
CA GLN A 148 3.30 2.44 -22.38
C GLN A 148 4.16 2.15 -23.62
N ALA A 149 5.09 3.05 -23.95
CA ALA A 149 6.00 2.89 -25.08
C ALA A 149 7.01 1.74 -24.94
N THR A 150 7.04 1.07 -23.78
CA THR A 150 7.95 -0.04 -23.47
C THR A 150 7.24 -1.37 -23.20
N VAL A 151 5.91 -1.41 -23.24
CA VAL A 151 5.10 -2.59 -22.88
C VAL A 151 5.55 -3.86 -23.61
N ASP A 152 5.78 -3.76 -24.92
CA ASP A 152 6.14 -4.91 -25.75
C ASP A 152 7.63 -5.30 -25.64
N LYS A 153 8.44 -4.54 -24.90
CA LYS A 153 9.88 -4.78 -24.77
C LYS A 153 10.22 -5.81 -23.68
N HIS A 154 9.34 -6.03 -22.71
CA HIS A 154 9.56 -6.97 -21.61
C HIS A 154 8.24 -7.40 -20.96
N ALA A 155 8.06 -8.69 -20.65
CA ALA A 155 6.83 -9.20 -20.05
C ALA A 155 6.46 -8.50 -18.72
N GLY A 156 7.47 -8.15 -17.92
CA GLY A 156 7.28 -7.37 -16.69
C GLY A 156 6.72 -5.95 -16.94
N ASN A 157 6.99 -5.32 -18.08
CA ASN A 157 6.40 -4.02 -18.41
C ASN A 157 4.90 -4.16 -18.68
N LYS A 158 4.48 -5.24 -19.35
CA LYS A 158 3.04 -5.50 -19.57
C LYS A 158 2.28 -5.62 -18.25
N ILE A 159 2.80 -6.40 -17.31
CA ILE A 159 2.21 -6.57 -15.97
C ILE A 159 2.14 -5.21 -15.24
N ASN A 160 3.23 -4.45 -15.23
CA ASN A 160 3.27 -3.13 -14.60
C ASN A 160 2.29 -2.15 -15.28
N PHE A 161 2.13 -2.23 -16.60
CA PHE A 161 1.22 -1.38 -17.35
C PHE A 161 -0.26 -1.67 -17.06
N GLU A 162 -0.62 -2.92 -16.78
CA GLU A 162 -1.97 -3.28 -16.33
C GLU A 162 -2.28 -2.63 -14.97
N VAL A 163 -1.31 -2.60 -14.05
CA VAL A 163 -1.41 -1.84 -12.78
C VAL A 163 -1.63 -0.36 -13.07
N LEU A 164 -0.76 0.26 -13.87
CA LEU A 164 -0.88 1.69 -14.20
C LEU A 164 -2.20 2.00 -14.90
N THR A 165 -2.76 1.06 -15.66
CA THR A 165 -4.06 1.23 -16.31
C THR A 165 -5.18 1.29 -15.28
N GLY A 166 -5.16 0.45 -14.25
CA GLY A 166 -6.11 0.56 -13.13
C GLY A 166 -5.96 1.86 -12.34
N LEU A 167 -4.72 2.24 -12.03
CA LEU A 167 -4.43 3.54 -11.39
C LEU A 167 -4.94 4.73 -12.22
N LYS A 168 -4.85 4.65 -13.56
CA LYS A 168 -5.37 5.69 -14.45
C LYS A 168 -6.89 5.76 -14.44
N GLN A 169 -7.56 4.60 -14.48
CA GLN A 169 -9.02 4.52 -14.50
C GLN A 169 -9.63 5.10 -13.22
N CYS A 170 -9.00 4.83 -12.08
CA CYS A 170 -9.44 5.29 -10.77
C CYS A 170 -8.53 6.37 -10.17
N PHE A 171 -8.02 7.27 -11.02
CA PHE A 171 -7.13 8.34 -10.56
C PHE A 171 -7.80 9.19 -9.47
N GLY A 172 -7.09 9.40 -8.35
CA GLY A 172 -7.59 10.15 -7.19
C GLY A 172 -8.42 9.33 -6.20
N ARG A 173 -8.68 8.04 -6.48
CA ARG A 173 -9.22 7.08 -5.50
C ARG A 173 -8.09 6.57 -4.59
N PRO A 174 -8.41 5.98 -3.42
CA PRO A 174 -7.41 5.28 -2.61
C PRO A 174 -6.64 4.24 -3.45
N TYR A 175 -5.34 4.09 -3.20
CA TYR A 175 -4.49 3.17 -3.96
C TYR A 175 -5.04 1.75 -3.99
N LYS A 176 -5.56 1.25 -2.86
CA LYS A 176 -6.17 -0.07 -2.77
C LYS A 176 -7.30 -0.28 -3.78
N GLU A 177 -8.25 0.64 -3.84
CA GLU A 177 -9.39 0.60 -4.78
C GLU A 177 -8.88 0.61 -6.23
N ALA A 178 -7.97 1.54 -6.57
CA ALA A 178 -7.44 1.64 -7.93
C ALA A 178 -6.56 0.43 -8.34
N TYR A 179 -5.88 -0.20 -7.37
CA TYR A 179 -5.02 -1.35 -7.56
C TYR A 179 -5.80 -2.66 -7.66
N GLU A 180 -6.93 -2.81 -6.97
CA GLU A 180 -7.71 -4.06 -6.91
C GLU A 180 -8.90 -4.03 -7.88
N ASP A 181 -9.72 -2.99 -7.81
CA ASP A 181 -11.06 -2.99 -8.43
C ASP A 181 -11.08 -2.40 -9.84
N CYS A 182 -10.09 -1.56 -10.17
CA CYS A 182 -10.09 -0.79 -11.40
C CYS A 182 -9.17 -1.36 -12.48
N ARG A 183 -8.55 -2.52 -12.25
CA ARG A 183 -7.72 -3.15 -13.28
C ARG A 183 -8.57 -3.73 -14.40
N PRO A 184 -8.08 -3.73 -15.65
CA PRO A 184 -8.66 -4.56 -16.69
C PRO A 184 -8.75 -6.01 -16.21
N ALA A 185 -9.87 -6.69 -16.51
CA ALA A 185 -9.97 -8.12 -16.30
C ALA A 185 -8.85 -8.84 -17.09
N PRO A 186 -8.27 -9.92 -16.53
CA PRO A 186 -7.23 -10.70 -17.20
C PRO A 186 -7.69 -11.32 -18.52
#